data_AF-A0A2Z4MK57-F1
#
_entry.id   AF-A0A2Z4MK57-F1
#
_cell.length_a   1.000
_cell.length_b   1.000
_cell.length_c   1.000
_cell.angle_alpha   90.00
_cell.angle_beta   90.00
_cell.angle_gamma   90.00
#
_symmetry.space_group_name_H-M   'P 1'
#
loop_
_entity.id
_entity.type
_entity.pdbx_description
1 polymer ?
#
loop_
_entity_poly.entity_id
_entity_poly.type
_entity_poly.pdbx_seq_one_letter_code
_entity_poly.pdbx_strand_id
1 'polypeptide(L)'
;MKQPKIKIFGGVYDVIEIGFDRKTGLIKKIMYRTDGDYDEVVFRGDEVFAGSLSETVKIHEPTRDPYYGFAYAPDLESLVMMSN
;
A
#
# COMPACT_ATOMS: atom_id res chain seq x y z
N MET A 1 22.25 -2.93 -5.19
CA MET A 1 21.02 -3.61 -4.76
C MET A 1 19.98 -3.43 -5.85
N LYS A 2 19.25 -4.48 -6.23
CA LYS A 2 18.15 -4.34 -7.20
C LYS A 2 17.00 -3.58 -6.53
N GLN A 3 16.31 -2.72 -7.28
CA GLN A 3 15.16 -1.99 -6.77
C GLN A 3 14.04 -2.97 -6.38
N PRO A 4 13.40 -2.80 -5.21
CA PRO A 4 12.25 -3.60 -4.82
C PRO A 4 11.04 -3.27 -5.70
N LYS A 5 10.16 -4.26 -5.86
CA LYS A 5 8.87 -4.12 -6.55
C LYS A 5 7.72 -4.36 -5.59
N ILE A 6 6.52 -3.91 -5.92
CA ILE A 6 5.28 -4.21 -5.21
C ILE A 6 4.30 -4.91 -6.15
N LYS A 7 3.63 -5.96 -5.68
CA LYS A 7 2.52 -6.62 -6.38
C LYS A 7 1.21 -6.25 -5.70
N ILE A 8 0.39 -5.45 -6.36
CA ILE A 8 -0.86 -4.92 -5.80
C ILE A 8 -1.86 -4.63 -6.93
N PHE A 9 -3.15 -4.81 -6.68
CA PHE A 9 -4.23 -4.55 -7.66
C PHE A 9 -4.03 -5.22 -9.03
N GLY A 10 -3.44 -6.43 -9.05
CA GLY A 10 -3.15 -7.18 -10.27
C GLY A 10 -1.91 -6.71 -11.05
N GLY A 11 -1.27 -5.62 -10.64
CA GLY A 11 -0.06 -5.08 -11.26
C GLY A 11 1.22 -5.37 -10.48
N VAL A 12 2.36 -5.12 -11.13
CA VAL A 12 3.70 -5.17 -10.53
C VAL A 12 4.41 -3.86 -10.82
N TYR A 13 4.75 -3.13 -9.77
CA TYR A 13 5.24 -1.76 -9.87
C TYR A 13 6.58 -1.56 -9.15
N ASP A 14 7.34 -0.57 -9.58
CA ASP A 14 8.60 -0.20 -8.94
C ASP A 14 8.34 0.60 -7.66
N VAL A 15 8.98 0.20 -6.56
CA VAL A 15 8.87 0.87 -5.27
C VAL A 15 9.83 2.07 -5.23
N ILE A 16 9.31 3.22 -4.81
CA ILE A 16 10.04 4.48 -4.65
C ILE A 16 10.49 4.66 -3.20
N GLU A 17 9.58 4.43 -2.25
CA GLU A 17 9.83 4.65 -0.82
C GLU A 17 9.18 3.52 0.00
N ILE A 18 9.90 3.01 1.00
CA ILE A 18 9.34 2.16 2.06
C ILE A 18 9.50 2.92 3.37
N GLY A 19 8.37 3.28 3.97
CA GLY A 19 8.32 3.90 5.28
C GLY A 19 8.11 2.86 6.36
N PHE A 20 8.88 2.96 7.44
CA PHE A 20 8.76 2.08 8.60
C PHE A 20 8.15 2.82 9.80
N ASP A 21 7.39 2.10 10.61
CA ASP A 21 7.00 2.57 11.93
C ASP A 21 8.21 2.57 12.86
N ARG A 22 8.43 3.69 13.56
CA ARG A 22 9.64 3.90 14.36
C ARG A 22 9.70 3.01 15.60
N LYS A 23 8.56 2.56 16.13
CA LYS A 23 8.48 1.80 17.37
C LYS A 23 8.59 0.30 17.10
N THR A 24 7.86 -0.18 16.10
CA THR A 24 7.73 -1.61 15.79
C THR A 24 8.72 -2.08 14.72
N GLY A 25 9.24 -1.16 13.90
CA GLY A 25 10.08 -1.49 12.75
C GLY A 25 9.30 -2.13 11.58
N LEU A 26 7.97 -2.27 11.68
CA LEU A 26 7.13 -2.80 10.61
C LEU A 26 6.97 -1.78 9.48
N ILE A 27 6.70 -2.25 8.27
CA ILE A 27 6.38 -1.35 7.16
C ILE A 27 5.06 -0.64 7.48
N LYS A 28 5.03 0.69 7.41
CA LYS A 28 3.83 1.52 7.62
C LYS A 28 3.25 2.08 6.32
N LYS A 29 4.10 2.27 5.31
CA LYS A 29 3.69 2.78 3.99
C LYS A 29 4.64 2.29 2.90
N ILE A 30 4.12 2.12 1.69
CA ILE A 30 4.91 1.91 0.48
C ILE A 30 4.41 2.90 -0.57
N MET A 31 5.34 3.61 -1.21
CA MET A 31 5.08 4.45 -2.36
C MET A 31 5.63 3.77 -3.61
N TYR A 32 4.85 3.71 -4.69
CA TYR A 32 5.23 3.04 -5.93
C TYR A 32 4.79 3.82 -7.17
N ARG A 33 5.50 3.60 -8.28
CA ARG A 33 5.18 4.23 -9.56
C ARG A 33 4.33 3.32 -10.44
N THR A 34 3.19 3.83 -10.89
CA THR A 34 2.34 3.16 -11.90
C THR A 34 2.81 3.49 -13.32
N ASP A 35 2.35 2.72 -14.32
CA ASP A 35 2.71 2.89 -15.74
C ASP A 35 2.32 4.26 -16.33
N GLY A 36 1.44 5.01 -15.64
CA GLY A 36 1.08 6.39 -16.00
C GLY A 36 1.98 7.47 -15.39
N ASP A 37 3.13 7.10 -14.81
CA ASP A 37 4.03 7.97 -14.04
C ASP A 37 3.37 8.64 -12.81
N TYR A 38 2.26 8.09 -12.34
CA TYR A 38 1.64 8.50 -11.08
C TYR A 38 2.25 7.72 -9.91
N ASP A 39 2.65 8.46 -8.89
CA ASP A 39 3.08 7.91 -7.62
C ASP A 39 1.84 7.60 -6.78
N GLU A 40 1.61 6.32 -6.48
CA GLU A 40 0.56 5.85 -5.59
C GLU A 40 1.15 5.46 -4.22
N VAL A 41 0.33 5.53 -3.18
CA VAL A 41 0.72 5.18 -1.81
C VAL A 41 -0.24 4.14 -1.25
N VAL A 42 0.32 3.11 -0.61
CA VAL A 42 -0.43 2.18 0.22
C VAL A 42 0.04 2.30 1.68
N PHE A 43 -0.90 2.47 2.60
CA PHE A 43 -0.66 2.51 4.04
C PHE A 43 -1.01 1.18 4.68
N ARG A 44 -0.37 0.87 5.81
CA ARG A 44 -0.81 -0.25 6.64
C ARG A 44 -2.13 0.13 7.30
N GLY A 45 -3.13 -0.72 7.15
CA GLY A 45 -4.43 -0.59 7.82
C GLY A 45 -5.32 -1.78 7.50
N ASP A 46 -6.08 -2.23 8.49
CA ASP A 46 -7.09 -3.28 8.37
C ASP A 46 -8.52 -2.74 8.26
N GLU A 47 -8.65 -1.42 8.14
CA GLU A 47 -9.92 -0.72 7.98
C GLU A 47 -9.83 0.38 6.92
N VAL A 48 -10.95 0.64 6.24
CA VAL A 48 -11.15 1.76 5.31
C VAL A 48 -12.49 2.42 5.61
N PHE A 49 -12.63 3.72 5.33
CA PHE A 49 -13.94 4.35 5.42
C PHE A 49 -14.94 3.69 4.45
N ALA A 50 -16.15 3.47 4.92
CA ALA A 50 -17.28 3.16 4.07
C ALA A 50 -17.60 4.36 3.16
N GLY A 51 -18.31 4.11 2.05
CA GLY A 51 -18.79 5.14 1.13
C GLY A 51 -19.76 6.18 1.72
N SER A 52 -19.98 6.18 3.04
CA SER A 52 -20.70 7.21 3.79
C SER A 52 -19.79 8.11 4.65
N LEU A 53 -18.48 7.87 4.73
CA LEU A 53 -17.50 8.53 5.63
C LEU A 53 -17.80 8.47 7.15
N SER A 54 -18.95 7.92 7.53
CA SER A 54 -19.40 7.84 8.93
C SER A 54 -18.99 6.54 9.62
N GLU A 55 -18.56 5.56 8.85
CA GLU A 55 -18.27 4.20 9.32
C GLU A 55 -16.96 3.72 8.69
N THR A 56 -16.25 2.84 9.40
CA THR A 56 -15.14 2.08 8.84
C THR A 56 -15.58 0.63 8.61
N VAL A 57 -15.03 0.01 7.57
CA VAL A 57 -15.21 -1.41 7.29
C VAL A 57 -13.86 -2.11 7.32
N LYS A 58 -13.85 -3.33 7.86
CA LYS A 58 -12.65 -4.15 7.87
C LYS A 58 -12.31 -4.63 6.47
N ILE A 59 -11.02 -4.63 6.16
CA ILE A 59 -10.47 -5.14 4.91
C ILE A 59 -9.53 -6.30 5.18
N HIS A 60 -9.52 -7.27 4.28
CA HIS A 60 -8.63 -8.44 4.34
C HIS A 60 -7.64 -8.49 3.18
N GLU A 61 -7.79 -7.58 2.22
CA GLU A 61 -6.94 -7.42 1.06
C GLU A 61 -6.70 -5.93 0.78
N PRO A 62 -5.66 -5.58 -0.01
CA PRO A 62 -5.43 -4.20 -0.38
C PRO A 62 -6.68 -3.56 -0.98
N THR A 63 -7.10 -2.43 -0.42
CA THR A 63 -8.34 -1.75 -0.78
C THR A 63 -8.06 -0.26 -0.98
N ARG A 64 -8.54 0.31 -2.10
CA ARG A 64 -8.43 1.74 -2.35
C ARG A 64 -9.34 2.51 -1.38
N ASP A 65 -8.85 3.62 -0.87
CA ASP A 65 -9.70 4.55 -0.14
C ASP A 65 -10.76 5.11 -1.10
N PRO A 66 -12.06 5.13 -0.73
CA PRO A 66 -13.11 5.58 -1.63
C PRO A 66 -13.06 7.08 -1.98
N TYR A 67 -12.29 7.88 -1.25
CA TYR A 67 -12.25 9.34 -1.38
C TYR A 67 -10.87 9.90 -1.67
N TYR A 68 -9.83 9.22 -1.19
CA TYR A 68 -8.45 9.65 -1.37
C TYR A 68 -7.70 8.78 -2.37
N GLY A 69 -6.69 9.36 -3.03
CA GLY A 69 -5.85 8.68 -4.02
C GLY A 69 -4.82 7.71 -3.44
N PHE A 70 -5.11 7.07 -2.31
CA PHE A 70 -4.25 6.07 -1.67
C PHE A 70 -5.04 4.80 -1.35
N ALA A 71 -4.32 3.76 -0.92
CA ALA A 71 -4.90 2.49 -0.50
C ALA A 71 -4.49 2.12 0.92
N TYR A 72 -5.21 1.17 1.50
CA TYR A 72 -4.84 0.47 2.73
C TYR A 72 -4.62 -1.00 2.45
N ALA A 73 -3.72 -1.63 3.21
CA ALA A 73 -3.57 -3.09 3.22
C ALA A 73 -3.17 -3.58 4.63
N PRO A 74 -3.72 -4.70 5.11
CA PRO A 74 -3.38 -5.25 6.43
C PRO A 74 -1.93 -5.72 6.54
N ASP A 75 -1.39 -6.29 5.46
CA ASP A 75 -0.06 -6.87 5.35
C ASP A 75 0.69 -6.26 4.17
N LEU A 76 1.63 -5.35 4.46
CA LEU A 76 2.44 -4.69 3.44
C LEU A 76 3.66 -5.51 3.03
N GLU A 77 4.21 -6.32 3.92
CA GLU A 77 5.39 -7.15 3.66
C GLU A 77 5.08 -8.18 2.56
N SER A 78 3.88 -8.77 2.58
CA SER A 78 3.43 -9.71 1.55
C SER A 78 3.35 -9.11 0.15
N LEU A 79 3.22 -7.78 0.04
CA LEU A 79 3.10 -7.08 -1.24
C LEU A 79 4.48 -6.78 -1.86
N VAL A 80 5.55 -6.72 -1.06
CA VAL A 80 6.89 -6.38 -1.52
C VAL A 80 7.58 -7.61 -2.09
N MET A 81 8.10 -7.47 -3.31
CA MET A 81 8.91 -8.47 -3.98
C MET A 81 10.37 -8.00 -4.06
N MET A 82 11.27 -8.80 -3.51
CA MET A 82 12.69 -8.58 -3.66
C MET A 82 13.15 -9.18 -4.99
N SER A 83 13.69 -8.33 -5.86
CA SER A 83 14.27 -8.73 -7.12
C SER A 83 15.53 -9.59 -6.87
N ASN A 84 15.46 -10.90 -7.10
CA ASN A 84 16.63 -11.79 -7.18
C ASN A 84 17.49 -11.44 -8.38
#